data_AF-A0A7G9QGA4-F1
#
_entry.id   AF-A0A7G9QGA4-F1
#
_cell.length_a   1.000
_cell.length_b   1.000
_cell.length_c   1.000
_cell.angle_alpha   90.00
_cell.angle_beta   90.00
_cell.angle_gamma   90.00
#
_symmetry.space_group_name_H-M   'P 1'
#
loop_
_entity.id
_entity.type
_entity.pdbx_description
1 polymer ?
#
loop_
_entity_poly.entity_id
_entity_poly.type
_entity_poly.pdbx_seq_one_letter_code
_entity_poly.pdbx_strand_id
1 'polypeptide(L)'
;MVLIGSEIAMASEHLDNLVFTNVHEYVHTQQKTNIGDNLLAQCVMEGVAEFVSEKVMAIPSTLPALTYGKAHTESIKQVFTLQMFNAGNGFWLYSNAENQFGLRDLGYYVGYAIAEKYYAKATDKARAIAEMIELDYNNMEALAAYVDQSGYFDQRVKQLNDEYEKNRPLVLSTTPEKLSDTGDTLNYKFKIVFSKPMDKRFRNFDYGPLGKDNAMFIKNFTGFSADGFTAEFDVQLKPNRQYQIVLGEGFRDLNGVRIKPYLIDFKTGEK
;
A
#
# COMPACT_ATOMS: atom_id res chain seq x y z
N MET A 1 -19.34 28.19 -12.31
CA MET A 1 -18.14 27.34 -12.19
C MET A 1 -18.49 26.22 -11.23
N VAL A 2 -18.82 25.04 -11.75
CA VAL A 2 -19.10 23.84 -10.95
C VAL A 2 -17.94 22.89 -11.23
N LEU A 3 -17.11 22.65 -10.23
CA LEU A 3 -16.01 21.69 -10.31
C LEU A 3 -16.57 20.28 -10.05
N ILE A 4 -16.38 19.38 -11.00
CA ILE A 4 -16.43 17.93 -10.83
C ILE A 4 -15.11 17.42 -11.42
N GLY A 5 -14.40 16.55 -10.71
CA GLY A 5 -13.01 16.16 -10.96
C GLY A 5 -12.74 15.52 -12.32
N SER A 6 -12.62 16.33 -13.36
CA SER A 6 -11.87 15.98 -14.57
C SER A 6 -10.60 16.83 -14.59
N GLU A 7 -9.46 16.19 -14.38
CA GLU A 7 -8.20 16.79 -14.77
C GLU A 7 -8.24 17.07 -16.28
N ILE A 8 -7.60 18.17 -16.66
CA ILE A 8 -7.63 18.80 -17.98
C ILE A 8 -7.57 17.76 -19.10
N ALA A 9 -8.71 17.53 -19.77
CA ALA A 9 -8.73 16.86 -21.07
C ALA A 9 -7.98 17.76 -22.06
N MET A 10 -6.68 17.50 -22.24
CA MET A 10 -5.88 18.16 -23.27
C MET A 10 -6.49 17.77 -24.63
N ALA A 11 -6.61 18.75 -25.53
CA ALA A 11 -7.33 18.66 -26.81
C ALA A 11 -6.83 17.58 -27.80
N SER A 12 -5.87 16.74 -27.39
CA SER A 12 -5.32 15.61 -28.15
C SER A 12 -5.64 14.23 -27.58
N GLU A 13 -6.37 14.11 -26.46
CA GLU A 13 -6.79 12.81 -25.91
C GLU A 13 -8.24 12.48 -26.29
N HIS A 14 -8.48 11.19 -26.56
CA HIS A 14 -9.76 10.65 -26.98
C HIS A 14 -10.87 10.97 -25.97
N LEU A 15 -11.68 11.99 -26.29
CA LEU A 15 -12.92 12.35 -25.57
C LEU A 15 -13.95 11.20 -25.54
N ASP A 16 -13.71 10.13 -26.32
CA ASP A 16 -14.57 8.96 -26.48
C ASP A 16 -14.89 8.27 -25.14
N ASN A 17 -13.99 8.37 -24.13
CA ASN A 17 -14.18 7.77 -22.81
C ASN A 17 -14.62 8.75 -21.72
N LEU A 18 -14.71 10.05 -22.02
CA LEU A 18 -14.99 11.08 -21.00
C LEU A 18 -16.31 10.81 -20.27
N VAL A 19 -17.33 10.32 -20.99
CA VAL A 19 -18.62 10.00 -20.39
C VAL A 19 -18.50 8.82 -19.42
N PHE A 20 -17.74 7.78 -19.78
CA PHE A 20 -17.50 6.65 -18.89
C PHE A 20 -16.76 7.09 -17.62
N THR A 21 -15.67 7.85 -17.78
CA THR A 21 -14.92 8.41 -16.65
C THR A 21 -15.81 9.27 -15.76
N ASN A 22 -16.68 10.11 -16.31
CA ASN A 22 -17.59 10.91 -15.49
C ASN A 22 -18.56 10.05 -14.66
N VAL A 23 -19.03 8.92 -15.20
CA VAL A 23 -19.90 7.99 -14.45
C VAL A 23 -19.08 7.27 -13.37
N HIS A 24 -17.84 6.88 -13.66
CA HIS A 24 -16.90 6.31 -12.67
C HIS A 24 -16.69 7.25 -11.48
N GLU A 25 -16.31 8.49 -11.75
CA GLU A 25 -16.14 9.51 -10.72
C GLU A 25 -17.45 9.81 -9.98
N TYR A 26 -18.59 9.75 -10.68
CA TYR A 26 -19.88 9.89 -10.02
C TYR A 26 -20.15 8.74 -9.03
N VAL A 27 -19.78 7.50 -9.34
CA VAL A 27 -19.91 6.38 -8.39
C VAL A 27 -19.10 6.64 -7.11
N HIS A 28 -17.90 7.21 -7.21
CA HIS A 28 -17.12 7.60 -6.03
C HIS A 28 -17.85 8.60 -5.13
N THR A 29 -18.68 9.49 -5.69
CA THR A 29 -19.49 10.41 -4.87
C THR A 29 -20.60 9.72 -4.07
N GLN A 30 -20.93 8.48 -4.42
CA GLN A 30 -21.95 7.67 -3.74
C GLN A 30 -21.33 6.68 -2.74
N GLN A 31 -20.04 6.40 -2.85
CA GLN A 31 -19.32 5.50 -1.94
C GLN A 31 -19.12 6.13 -0.55
N LYS A 32 -19.12 5.30 0.50
CA LYS A 32 -18.98 5.78 1.89
C LYS A 32 -17.59 6.30 2.24
N THR A 33 -16.57 5.80 1.54
CA THR A 33 -15.17 6.23 1.72
C THR A 33 -14.65 6.76 0.40
N ASN A 34 -13.75 7.73 0.47
CA ASN A 34 -13.05 8.30 -0.68
C ASN A 34 -11.58 7.84 -0.77
N ILE A 35 -11.12 7.07 0.22
CA ILE A 35 -9.78 6.49 0.29
C ILE A 35 -9.85 5.18 1.07
N GLY A 36 -9.16 4.17 0.57
CA GLY A 36 -8.97 2.90 1.25
C GLY A 36 -7.77 2.91 2.20
N ASP A 37 -7.93 2.37 3.40
CA ASP A 37 -6.87 2.29 4.43
C ASP A 37 -5.70 1.39 4.02
N ASN A 38 -5.95 0.42 3.13
CA ASN A 38 -4.95 -0.48 2.57
C ASN A 38 -5.20 -0.73 1.09
N LEU A 39 -4.24 -1.42 0.46
CA LEU A 39 -4.28 -1.72 -0.97
C LEU A 39 -5.55 -2.49 -1.38
N LEU A 40 -6.02 -3.47 -0.61
CA LEU A 40 -7.27 -4.18 -0.90
C LEU A 40 -8.46 -3.22 -0.93
N ALA A 41 -8.62 -2.40 0.11
CA ALA A 41 -9.71 -1.45 0.22
C ALA A 41 -9.73 -0.48 -0.98
N GLN A 42 -8.58 0.10 -1.31
CA GLN A 42 -8.46 1.02 -2.45
C GLN A 42 -8.77 0.32 -3.78
N CYS A 43 -8.21 -0.87 -4.03
CA CYS A 43 -8.47 -1.62 -5.26
C CYS A 43 -9.95 -1.98 -5.41
N VAL A 44 -10.60 -2.45 -4.34
CA VAL A 44 -12.03 -2.77 -4.39
C VAL A 44 -12.86 -1.52 -4.66
N MET A 45 -12.58 -0.40 -4.00
CA MET A 45 -13.28 0.87 -4.21
C MET A 45 -13.20 1.33 -5.68
N GLU A 46 -12.01 1.33 -6.28
CA GLU A 46 -11.79 1.66 -7.70
C GLU A 46 -12.47 0.67 -8.64
N GLY A 47 -12.32 -0.63 -8.38
CA GLY A 47 -12.90 -1.65 -9.22
C GLY A 47 -14.43 -1.70 -9.17
N VAL A 48 -15.05 -1.34 -8.03
CA VAL A 48 -16.50 -1.18 -7.91
C VAL A 48 -16.97 0.01 -8.75
N ALA A 49 -16.29 1.15 -8.68
CA ALA A 49 -16.64 2.31 -9.50
C ALA A 49 -16.58 1.99 -11.01
N GLU A 50 -15.54 1.26 -11.42
CA GLU A 50 -15.38 0.81 -12.80
C GLU A 50 -16.50 -0.16 -13.23
N PHE A 51 -16.78 -1.15 -12.37
CA PHE A 51 -17.78 -2.18 -12.64
C PHE A 51 -19.20 -1.61 -12.69
N VAL A 52 -19.58 -0.75 -11.74
CA VAL A 52 -20.90 -0.14 -11.69
C VAL A 52 -21.10 0.76 -12.92
N SER A 53 -20.08 1.51 -13.33
CA SER A 53 -20.13 2.35 -14.53
C SER A 53 -20.43 1.52 -15.78
N GLU A 54 -19.77 0.38 -15.94
CA GLU A 54 -20.06 -0.57 -17.03
C GLU A 54 -21.53 -1.04 -16.99
N LYS A 55 -22.08 -1.34 -15.80
CA LYS A 55 -23.47 -1.80 -15.69
C LYS A 55 -24.50 -0.72 -15.94
N VAL A 56 -24.26 0.50 -15.47
CA VAL A 56 -25.18 1.63 -15.64
C VAL A 56 -25.20 2.08 -17.11
N MET A 57 -24.03 2.14 -17.74
CA MET A 57 -23.92 2.63 -19.12
C MET A 57 -24.15 1.55 -20.18
N ALA A 58 -24.10 0.26 -19.79
CA ALA A 58 -24.13 -0.88 -20.69
C ALA A 58 -23.05 -0.84 -21.79
N ILE A 59 -21.90 -0.24 -21.48
CA ILE A 59 -20.71 -0.22 -22.34
C ILE A 59 -19.51 -0.78 -21.55
N PRO A 60 -18.64 -1.57 -22.19
CA PRO A 60 -17.48 -2.14 -21.51
C PRO A 60 -16.47 -1.04 -21.12
N SER A 61 -15.79 -1.26 -20.00
CA SER A 61 -14.58 -0.50 -19.69
C SER A 61 -13.51 -0.68 -20.76
N THR A 62 -12.81 0.40 -21.10
CA THR A 62 -11.66 0.38 -22.01
C THR A 62 -10.31 0.28 -21.29
N LEU A 63 -10.30 0.13 -19.97
CA LEU A 63 -9.05 0.06 -19.21
C LEU A 63 -8.23 -1.16 -19.64
N PRO A 64 -6.96 -0.97 -20.11
CA PRO A 64 -6.10 -2.09 -20.52
C PRO A 64 -5.89 -3.12 -19.40
N ALA A 65 -5.88 -2.66 -18.15
CA ALA A 65 -5.74 -3.48 -16.95
C ALA A 65 -6.80 -4.60 -16.87
N LEU A 66 -8.05 -4.35 -17.27
CA LEU A 66 -9.13 -5.33 -17.21
C LEU A 66 -8.93 -6.44 -18.24
N THR A 67 -8.59 -6.07 -19.47
CA THR A 67 -8.31 -7.05 -20.54
C THR A 67 -7.12 -7.93 -20.19
N TYR A 68 -6.00 -7.32 -19.81
CA TYR A 68 -4.81 -8.06 -19.39
C TYR A 68 -5.09 -8.93 -18.17
N GLY A 69 -5.80 -8.36 -17.19
CA GLY A 69 -6.09 -9.01 -15.93
C GLY A 69 -6.89 -10.30 -16.08
N LYS A 70 -7.93 -10.28 -16.93
CA LYS A 70 -8.73 -11.48 -17.24
C LYS A 70 -7.85 -12.61 -17.79
N ALA A 71 -6.88 -12.29 -18.64
CA ALA A 71 -5.93 -13.27 -19.21
C ALA A 71 -4.85 -13.76 -18.23
N HIS A 72 -4.55 -13.00 -17.17
CA HIS A 72 -3.45 -13.25 -16.23
C HIS A 72 -3.91 -13.33 -14.76
N THR A 73 -5.15 -13.77 -14.54
CA THR A 73 -5.82 -13.72 -13.23
C THR A 73 -4.98 -14.34 -12.12
N GLU A 74 -4.45 -15.55 -12.35
CA GLU A 74 -3.77 -16.30 -11.29
C GLU A 74 -2.40 -15.72 -10.95
N SER A 75 -1.63 -15.22 -11.93
CA SER A 75 -0.34 -14.57 -11.63
C SER A 75 -0.53 -13.23 -10.92
N ILE A 76 -1.60 -12.50 -11.26
CA ILE A 76 -1.96 -11.26 -10.54
C ILE A 76 -2.35 -11.56 -9.10
N LYS A 77 -3.24 -12.54 -8.87
CA LYS A 77 -3.65 -12.94 -7.51
C LYS A 77 -2.44 -13.31 -6.65
N GLN A 78 -1.55 -14.15 -7.17
CA GLN A 78 -0.36 -14.62 -6.43
C GLN A 78 0.52 -13.49 -5.93
N VAL A 79 0.67 -12.40 -6.68
CA VAL A 79 1.47 -11.25 -6.23
C VAL A 79 0.65 -10.27 -5.41
N PHE A 80 -0.62 -10.09 -5.76
CA PHE A 80 -1.51 -9.20 -5.03
C PHE A 80 -1.68 -9.65 -3.58
N THR A 81 -1.87 -10.95 -3.31
CA THR A 81 -2.06 -11.47 -1.95
C THR A 81 -0.88 -11.20 -1.02
N LEU A 82 0.34 -11.07 -1.56
CA LEU A 82 1.52 -10.72 -0.78
C LEU A 82 1.49 -9.27 -0.28
N GLN A 83 0.78 -8.39 -0.99
CA GLN A 83 0.86 -6.93 -0.79
C GLN A 83 -0.49 -6.30 -0.43
N MET A 84 -1.60 -7.02 -0.54
CA MET A 84 -2.97 -6.47 -0.44
C MET A 84 -3.28 -5.77 0.89
N PHE A 85 -2.52 -6.05 1.95
CA PHE A 85 -2.67 -5.40 3.26
C PHE A 85 -1.64 -4.30 3.53
N ASN A 86 -0.76 -4.01 2.56
CA ASN A 86 0.14 -2.87 2.65
C ASN A 86 -0.67 -1.57 2.70
N ALA A 87 -0.19 -0.61 3.50
CA ALA A 87 -0.65 0.77 3.37
C ALA A 87 -0.29 1.32 1.97
N GLY A 88 -1.16 2.14 1.38
CA GLY A 88 -0.94 2.78 0.07
C GLY A 88 -0.82 1.84 -1.13
N ASN A 89 -0.72 2.44 -2.32
CA ASN A 89 -1.08 1.75 -3.57
C ASN A 89 0.06 0.98 -4.25
N GLY A 90 1.32 1.27 -3.93
CA GLY A 90 2.47 0.66 -4.60
C GLY A 90 2.46 0.92 -6.11
N PHE A 91 2.74 -0.12 -6.91
CA PHE A 91 2.62 -0.04 -8.38
C PHE A 91 1.21 -0.41 -8.89
N TRP A 92 0.28 -0.77 -7.99
CA TRP A 92 -1.02 -1.32 -8.37
C TRP A 92 -2.01 -0.28 -8.87
N LEU A 93 -1.90 0.97 -8.37
CA LEU A 93 -2.76 2.09 -8.75
C LEU A 93 -1.94 3.38 -8.82
N TYR A 94 -2.25 4.21 -9.81
CA TYR A 94 -1.77 5.59 -10.01
C TYR A 94 -0.24 5.71 -10.11
N SER A 95 0.43 4.66 -10.59
CA SER A 95 1.89 4.60 -10.56
C SER A 95 2.48 4.14 -11.88
N ASN A 96 3.50 4.86 -12.36
CA ASN A 96 4.34 4.50 -13.50
C ASN A 96 5.51 3.57 -13.12
N ALA A 97 5.54 3.06 -11.89
CA ALA A 97 6.62 2.21 -11.45
C ALA A 97 6.67 0.92 -12.27
N GLU A 98 7.89 0.54 -12.66
CA GLU A 98 8.13 -0.76 -13.29
C GLU A 98 7.66 -1.88 -12.36
N ASN A 99 6.98 -2.86 -12.95
CA ASN A 99 6.49 -4.05 -12.27
C ASN A 99 6.58 -5.26 -13.21
N GLN A 100 6.46 -6.45 -12.64
CA GLN A 100 6.63 -7.71 -13.36
C GLN A 100 5.60 -7.97 -14.47
N PHE A 101 4.49 -7.24 -14.49
CA PHE A 101 3.44 -7.40 -15.50
C PHE A 101 3.65 -6.46 -16.69
N GLY A 102 4.53 -5.46 -16.58
CA GLY A 102 4.72 -4.43 -17.59
C GLY A 102 3.48 -3.58 -17.85
N LEU A 103 2.51 -3.61 -16.93
CA LEU A 103 1.24 -2.90 -17.06
C LEU A 103 0.90 -2.18 -15.75
N ARG A 104 0.40 -0.96 -15.87
CA ARG A 104 -0.01 -0.13 -14.75
C ARG A 104 -1.45 -0.43 -14.34
N ASP A 105 -1.83 0.04 -13.15
CA ASP A 105 -3.23 0.15 -12.74
C ASP A 105 -3.99 -1.19 -12.70
N LEU A 106 -3.27 -2.30 -12.50
CA LEU A 106 -3.85 -3.65 -12.32
C LEU A 106 -4.70 -3.79 -11.06
N GLY A 107 -4.61 -2.85 -10.10
CA GLY A 107 -5.50 -2.78 -8.95
C GLY A 107 -6.97 -2.62 -9.34
N TYR A 108 -7.25 -1.86 -10.42
CA TYR A 108 -8.60 -1.73 -10.99
C TYR A 108 -9.17 -3.10 -11.38
N TYR A 109 -8.35 -3.93 -12.03
CA TYR A 109 -8.78 -5.27 -12.42
C TYR A 109 -9.13 -6.14 -11.20
N VAL A 110 -8.30 -6.11 -10.15
CA VAL A 110 -8.53 -6.93 -8.95
C VAL A 110 -9.88 -6.56 -8.32
N GLY A 111 -10.13 -5.27 -8.10
CA GLY A 111 -11.42 -4.81 -7.56
C GLY A 111 -12.59 -5.12 -8.48
N TYR A 112 -12.43 -4.90 -9.79
CA TYR A 112 -13.46 -5.17 -10.79
C TYR A 112 -13.84 -6.65 -10.79
N ALA A 113 -12.85 -7.55 -10.74
CA ALA A 113 -13.09 -8.98 -10.76
C ALA A 113 -13.77 -9.49 -9.48
N ILE A 114 -13.48 -8.86 -8.32
CA ILE A 114 -14.22 -9.10 -7.07
C ILE A 114 -15.69 -8.65 -7.24
N ALA A 115 -15.92 -7.44 -7.76
CA ALA A 115 -17.26 -6.92 -8.00
C ALA A 115 -18.05 -7.78 -9.00
N GLU A 116 -17.44 -8.13 -10.14
CA GLU A 116 -18.05 -8.97 -11.17
C GLU A 116 -18.46 -10.33 -10.61
N LYS A 117 -17.59 -11.00 -9.83
CA LYS A 117 -17.92 -12.29 -9.21
C LYS A 117 -18.99 -12.18 -8.13
N TYR A 118 -18.95 -11.15 -7.30
CA TYR A 118 -19.98 -10.91 -6.29
C TYR A 118 -21.34 -10.68 -6.97
N TYR A 119 -21.39 -9.77 -7.94
CA TYR A 119 -22.58 -9.48 -8.73
C TYR A 119 -23.12 -10.73 -9.43
N ALA A 120 -22.26 -11.54 -10.04
CA ALA A 120 -22.67 -12.76 -10.74
C ALA A 120 -23.42 -13.74 -9.83
N LYS A 121 -22.98 -13.89 -8.57
CA LYS A 121 -23.60 -14.77 -7.58
C LYS A 121 -24.90 -14.22 -6.98
N ALA A 122 -25.09 -12.90 -6.98
CA ALA A 122 -26.26 -12.27 -6.39
C ALA A 122 -27.54 -12.62 -7.16
N THR A 123 -28.61 -12.97 -6.45
CA THR A 123 -29.94 -13.14 -7.06
C THR A 123 -30.58 -11.78 -7.36
N ASP A 124 -30.49 -10.85 -6.41
CA ASP A 124 -30.95 -9.47 -6.58
C ASP A 124 -29.77 -8.58 -7.01
N LYS A 125 -29.77 -8.22 -8.29
CA LYS A 125 -28.69 -7.41 -8.90
C LYS A 125 -28.69 -5.97 -8.43
N ALA A 126 -29.88 -5.38 -8.21
CA ALA A 126 -30.00 -4.00 -7.75
C ALA A 126 -29.48 -3.88 -6.31
N ARG A 127 -29.85 -4.85 -5.48
CA ARG A 127 -29.32 -4.95 -4.12
C ARG A 127 -27.81 -5.15 -4.10
N ALA A 128 -27.26 -6.01 -4.97
CA ALA A 128 -25.81 -6.21 -5.03
C ALA A 128 -25.04 -4.94 -5.38
N ILE A 129 -25.56 -4.13 -6.31
CA ILE A 129 -24.96 -2.82 -6.64
C ILE A 129 -25.03 -1.87 -5.44
N ALA A 130 -26.18 -1.80 -4.76
CA ALA A 130 -26.31 -0.98 -3.56
C ALA A 130 -25.33 -1.40 -2.45
N GLU A 131 -25.21 -2.71 -2.19
CA GLU A 131 -24.28 -3.25 -1.20
C GLU A 131 -22.81 -2.95 -1.54
N MET A 132 -22.42 -2.95 -2.81
CA MET A 132 -21.08 -2.55 -3.24
C MET A 132 -20.81 -1.06 -3.01
N ILE A 133 -21.75 -0.19 -3.39
CA ILE A 133 -21.60 1.27 -3.27
C ILE A 133 -21.61 1.68 -1.79
N GLU A 134 -22.51 1.11 -1.00
CA GLU A 134 -22.69 1.45 0.41
C GLU A 134 -21.72 0.71 1.34
N LEU A 135 -20.80 -0.10 0.81
CA LEU A 135 -19.76 -0.75 1.59
C LEU A 135 -18.84 0.32 2.21
N ASP A 136 -18.61 0.22 3.51
CA ASP A 136 -17.51 0.92 4.15
C ASP A 136 -16.24 0.12 3.91
N TYR A 137 -15.44 0.52 2.91
CA TYR A 137 -14.23 -0.20 2.52
C TYR A 137 -13.14 -0.17 3.61
N ASN A 138 -13.25 0.73 4.61
CA ASN A 138 -12.32 0.81 5.74
C ASN A 138 -12.81 0.01 6.95
N ASN A 139 -14.05 -0.49 6.92
CA ASN A 139 -14.48 -1.56 7.81
C ASN A 139 -13.92 -2.90 7.31
N MET A 140 -12.76 -3.30 7.84
CA MET A 140 -12.05 -4.50 7.40
C MET A 140 -12.89 -5.79 7.52
N GLU A 141 -13.79 -5.89 8.49
CA GLU A 141 -14.67 -7.05 8.63
C GLU A 141 -15.70 -7.11 7.50
N ALA A 142 -16.35 -5.98 7.20
CA ALA A 142 -17.31 -5.86 6.10
C ALA A 142 -16.64 -6.09 4.73
N LEU A 143 -15.47 -5.47 4.51
CA LEU A 143 -14.67 -5.65 3.31
C LEU A 143 -14.27 -7.12 3.12
N ALA A 144 -13.74 -7.76 4.17
CA ALA A 144 -13.37 -9.17 4.13
C ALA A 144 -14.57 -10.06 3.79
N ALA A 145 -15.73 -9.82 4.42
CA ALA A 145 -16.94 -10.58 4.15
C ALA A 145 -17.44 -10.43 2.71
N TYR A 146 -17.40 -9.22 2.15
CA TYR A 146 -17.75 -8.95 0.75
C TYR A 146 -16.81 -9.67 -0.22
N VAL A 147 -15.50 -9.55 0.00
CA VAL A 147 -14.48 -10.20 -0.84
C VAL A 147 -14.60 -11.73 -0.76
N ASP A 148 -14.79 -12.30 0.43
CA ASP A 148 -15.00 -13.73 0.61
C ASP A 148 -16.24 -14.23 -0.14
N GLN A 149 -17.35 -13.48 -0.09
CA GLN A 149 -18.59 -13.83 -0.79
C GLN A 149 -18.39 -13.83 -2.32
N SER A 150 -17.57 -12.91 -2.86
CA SER A 150 -17.21 -12.92 -4.28
C SER A 150 -16.55 -14.24 -4.70
N GLY A 151 -15.79 -14.88 -3.80
CA GLY A 151 -14.98 -16.06 -4.12
C GLY A 151 -13.92 -15.77 -5.20
N TYR A 152 -13.37 -14.55 -5.19
CA TYR A 152 -12.24 -14.20 -6.04
C TYR A 152 -10.95 -14.90 -5.59
N PHE A 153 -10.68 -14.92 -4.28
CA PHE A 153 -9.57 -15.67 -3.69
C PHE A 153 -10.01 -17.08 -3.27
N ASP A 154 -9.09 -18.03 -3.33
CA ASP A 154 -9.33 -19.41 -2.89
C ASP A 154 -9.33 -19.54 -1.36
N GLN A 155 -8.60 -18.64 -0.69
CA GLN A 155 -8.53 -18.54 0.76
C GLN A 155 -9.37 -17.37 1.27
N ARG A 156 -9.78 -17.47 2.53
CA ARG A 156 -10.49 -16.39 3.23
C ARG A 156 -9.57 -15.19 3.42
N VAL A 157 -10.09 -13.96 3.31
CA VAL A 157 -9.31 -12.74 3.53
C VAL A 157 -8.62 -12.74 4.91
N LYS A 158 -9.27 -13.30 5.93
CA LYS A 158 -8.64 -13.47 7.25
C LYS A 158 -7.38 -14.34 7.19
N GLN A 159 -7.43 -15.46 6.48
CA GLN A 159 -6.28 -16.37 6.34
C GLN A 159 -5.13 -15.68 5.60
N LEU A 160 -5.46 -14.97 4.51
CA LEU A 160 -4.48 -14.17 3.77
C LEU A 160 -3.83 -13.11 4.67
N ASN A 161 -4.60 -12.46 5.54
CA ASN A 161 -4.06 -11.47 6.48
C ASN A 161 -3.17 -12.11 7.55
N ASP A 162 -3.57 -13.27 8.10
CA ASP A 162 -2.76 -14.01 9.07
C ASP A 162 -1.41 -14.43 8.44
N GLU A 163 -1.43 -14.87 7.17
CA GLU A 163 -0.23 -15.21 6.39
C GLU A 163 0.63 -13.98 6.09
N TYR A 164 0.02 -12.87 5.69
CA TYR A 164 0.71 -11.59 5.50
C TYR A 164 1.45 -11.19 6.78
N GLU A 165 0.74 -11.11 7.91
CA GLU A 165 1.30 -10.71 9.21
C GLU A 165 2.42 -11.63 9.70
N LYS A 166 2.34 -12.92 9.41
CA LYS A 166 3.42 -13.88 9.71
C LYS A 166 4.65 -13.66 8.83
N ASN A 167 4.44 -13.23 7.58
CA ASN A 167 5.49 -13.09 6.58
C ASN A 167 6.14 -11.70 6.54
N ARG A 168 5.60 -10.70 7.25
CA ARG A 168 6.21 -9.36 7.27
C ARG A 168 7.67 -9.41 7.73
N PRO A 169 8.58 -8.65 7.06
CA PRO A 169 9.93 -8.49 7.54
C PRO A 169 9.96 -7.91 8.96
N LEU A 170 10.97 -8.30 9.73
CA LEU A 170 11.19 -7.85 11.10
C LEU A 170 12.61 -7.31 11.24
N VAL A 171 12.80 -6.43 12.21
CA VAL A 171 14.14 -6.10 12.72
C VAL A 171 14.51 -7.16 13.76
N LEU A 172 15.60 -7.90 13.52
CA LEU A 172 16.13 -8.89 14.45
C LEU A 172 16.99 -8.25 15.54
N SER A 173 17.78 -7.23 15.18
CA SER A 173 18.58 -6.47 16.13
C SER A 173 18.96 -5.10 15.59
N THR A 174 19.25 -4.19 16.52
CA THR A 174 19.90 -2.91 16.23
C THR A 174 21.10 -2.74 17.16
N THR A 175 22.25 -2.37 16.61
CA THR A 175 23.50 -2.22 17.36
C THR A 175 24.03 -0.80 17.16
N PRO A 176 24.10 0.03 18.22
CA PRO A 176 24.80 1.30 18.17
C PRO A 176 26.31 1.11 18.33
N GLU A 177 27.09 1.75 17.48
CA GLU A 177 28.55 1.86 17.56
C GLU A 177 28.92 3.34 17.70
N LYS A 178 29.63 3.68 18.78
CA LYS A 178 30.11 5.05 19.00
C LYS A 178 31.29 5.31 18.08
N LEU A 179 31.17 6.28 17.18
CA LEU A 179 32.21 6.61 16.21
C LEU A 179 33.19 7.66 16.76
N SER A 180 32.67 8.76 17.31
CA SER A 180 33.48 9.86 17.83
C SER A 180 32.66 10.83 18.69
N ASP A 181 33.38 11.57 19.53
CA ASP A 181 32.84 12.67 20.32
C ASP A 181 33.49 13.98 19.90
N THR A 182 32.70 15.02 19.69
CA THR A 182 33.22 16.36 19.39
C THR A 182 32.34 17.41 20.02
N GLY A 183 32.87 18.14 21.01
CA GLY A 183 32.06 19.09 21.79
C GLY A 183 30.88 18.38 22.42
N ASP A 184 29.67 18.92 22.30
CA ASP A 184 28.42 18.31 22.81
C ASP A 184 27.70 17.42 21.79
N THR A 185 28.43 16.92 20.79
CA THR A 185 27.93 15.99 19.79
C THR A 185 28.57 14.62 19.96
N LEU A 186 27.73 13.60 20.11
CA LEU A 186 28.09 12.19 20.07
C LEU A 186 27.68 11.63 18.69
N ASN A 187 28.63 11.08 17.94
CA ASN A 187 28.36 10.48 16.65
C ASN A 187 28.24 8.96 16.83
N TYR A 188 27.12 8.39 16.41
CA TYR A 188 26.89 6.95 16.42
C TYR A 188 26.57 6.45 15.03
N LYS A 189 27.00 5.23 14.75
CA LYS A 189 26.49 4.41 13.66
C LYS A 189 25.51 3.39 14.23
N PHE A 190 24.35 3.24 13.61
CA PHE A 190 23.42 2.18 13.91
C PHE A 190 23.47 1.14 12.80
N LYS A 191 23.72 -0.11 13.16
CA LYS A 191 23.54 -1.26 12.29
C LYS A 191 22.22 -1.95 12.59
N ILE A 192 21.41 -2.14 11.57
CA ILE A 192 20.14 -2.87 11.61
C ILE A 192 20.35 -4.24 10.98
N VAL A 193 19.82 -5.29 11.60
CA VAL A 193 19.74 -6.64 11.01
C VAL A 193 18.27 -6.99 10.79
N PHE A 194 17.92 -7.37 9.56
CA PHE A 194 16.56 -7.74 9.16
C PHE A 194 16.38 -9.25 9.10
N SER A 195 15.13 -9.73 9.23
CA SER A 195 14.78 -11.15 9.09
C SER A 195 14.75 -11.64 7.64
N LYS A 196 14.76 -10.71 6.68
CA LYS A 196 14.62 -10.96 5.24
C LYS A 196 15.50 -9.98 4.44
N PRO A 197 15.86 -10.31 3.19
CA PRO A 197 16.53 -9.36 2.32
C PRO A 197 15.57 -8.22 1.94
N MET A 198 16.01 -6.99 2.18
CA MET A 198 15.20 -5.78 1.96
C MET A 198 15.41 -5.19 0.55
N ASP A 199 14.37 -4.57 0.01
CA ASP A 199 14.48 -3.77 -1.21
C ASP A 199 15.18 -2.44 -0.90
N LYS A 200 16.36 -2.29 -1.48
CA LYS A 200 17.30 -1.19 -1.18
C LYS A 200 16.81 0.17 -1.67
N ARG A 201 15.80 0.20 -2.53
CA ARG A 201 15.21 1.42 -3.08
C ARG A 201 14.31 2.13 -2.08
N PHE A 202 13.80 1.41 -1.08
CA PHE A 202 12.73 1.90 -0.23
C PHE A 202 13.09 1.87 1.25
N ARG A 203 12.83 3.00 1.92
CA ARG A 203 13.00 3.19 3.35
C ARG A 203 12.22 4.42 3.79
N ASN A 204 11.80 4.45 5.04
CA ASN A 204 11.39 5.69 5.70
C ASN A 204 11.68 5.57 7.20
N PHE A 205 11.78 6.72 7.86
CA PHE A 205 11.87 6.81 9.30
C PHE A 205 10.80 7.77 9.80
N ASP A 206 10.13 7.38 10.88
CA ASP A 206 9.05 8.14 11.50
C ASP A 206 9.44 8.52 12.94
N TYR A 207 8.71 9.50 13.51
CA TYR A 207 8.89 9.86 14.90
C TYR A 207 8.43 8.73 15.84
N GLY A 208 9.17 8.54 16.92
CA GLY A 208 8.72 7.68 18.01
C GLY A 208 7.67 8.35 18.90
N PRO A 209 7.11 7.61 19.87
CA PRO A 209 6.09 8.12 20.79
C PRO A 209 6.48 9.38 21.58
N LEU A 210 7.77 9.61 21.84
CA LEU A 210 8.27 10.83 22.48
C LEU A 210 8.26 12.07 21.57
N GLY A 211 7.89 11.92 20.30
CA GLY A 211 7.72 13.01 19.36
C GLY A 211 9.02 13.57 18.80
N LYS A 212 8.89 14.67 18.04
CA LYS A 212 9.96 15.29 17.27
C LYS A 212 11.16 15.72 18.12
N ASP A 213 10.93 16.21 19.33
CA ASP A 213 12.02 16.72 20.16
C ASP A 213 13.02 15.62 20.52
N ASN A 214 12.56 14.40 20.72
CA ASN A 214 13.38 13.23 21.02
C ASN A 214 13.77 12.42 19.77
N ALA A 215 13.55 12.95 18.56
CA ALA A 215 13.91 12.25 17.34
C ALA A 215 15.43 12.14 17.15
N MET A 216 15.91 11.00 16.64
CA MET A 216 17.29 10.87 16.17
C MET A 216 17.50 11.69 14.89
N PHE A 217 18.50 12.57 14.89
CA PHE A 217 18.90 13.23 13.66
C PHE A 217 19.79 12.29 12.84
N ILE A 218 19.22 11.73 11.76
CA ILE A 218 19.97 10.93 10.79
C ILE A 218 20.81 11.87 9.93
N LYS A 219 22.13 11.82 10.12
CA LYS A 219 23.09 12.59 9.33
C LYS A 219 23.28 11.97 7.95
N ASN A 220 23.37 10.65 7.89
CA ASN A 220 23.65 9.91 6.67
C ASN A 220 23.02 8.52 6.72
N PHE A 221 22.50 8.05 5.60
CA PHE A 221 22.11 6.66 5.42
C PHE A 221 23.19 5.98 4.57
N THR A 222 24.04 5.18 5.20
CA THR A 222 25.19 4.53 4.57
C THR A 222 24.75 3.56 3.48
N GLY A 223 23.64 2.84 3.70
CA GLY A 223 23.08 1.94 2.71
C GLY A 223 22.69 0.58 3.27
N PHE A 224 22.18 -0.27 2.38
CA PHE A 224 21.94 -1.68 2.65
C PHE A 224 23.17 -2.51 2.26
N SER A 225 23.38 -3.64 2.92
CA SER A 225 24.36 -4.64 2.50
C SER A 225 24.06 -5.21 1.11
N ALA A 226 25.04 -5.85 0.50
CA ALA A 226 24.90 -6.49 -0.81
C ALA A 226 23.77 -7.53 -0.82
N ASP A 227 23.59 -8.28 0.27
CA ASP A 227 22.51 -9.26 0.45
C ASP A 227 21.18 -8.67 0.96
N GLY A 228 21.16 -7.39 1.34
CA GLY A 228 19.96 -6.69 1.84
C GLY A 228 19.52 -7.09 3.25
N PHE A 229 20.25 -7.94 3.97
CA PHE A 229 19.91 -8.35 5.34
C PHE A 229 20.32 -7.34 6.41
N THR A 230 21.12 -6.34 6.06
CA THR A 230 21.54 -5.29 6.98
C THR A 230 21.44 -3.91 6.35
N ALA A 231 21.26 -2.89 7.18
CA ALA A 231 21.38 -1.49 6.79
C ALA A 231 22.12 -0.71 7.87
N GLU A 232 22.84 0.33 7.46
CA GLU A 232 23.56 1.22 8.37
C GLU A 232 23.17 2.67 8.14
N PHE A 233 23.07 3.43 9.24
CA PHE A 233 22.88 4.87 9.21
C PHE A 233 23.62 5.54 10.36
N ASP A 234 24.07 6.76 10.13
CA ASP A 234 24.84 7.55 11.08
C ASP A 234 23.93 8.65 11.67
N VAL A 235 24.04 8.84 12.99
CA VAL A 235 23.27 9.84 13.73
C VAL A 235 24.19 10.77 14.52
N GLN A 236 23.69 11.99 14.75
CA GLN A 236 24.31 12.96 15.65
C GLN A 236 23.39 13.25 16.83
N LEU A 237 23.89 12.97 18.03
CA LEU A 237 23.12 13.02 19.27
C LEU A 237 23.81 13.93 20.29
N LYS A 238 23.08 14.33 21.33
CA LYS A 238 23.60 15.04 22.50
C LYS A 238 23.76 14.07 23.67
N PRO A 239 24.71 14.28 24.59
CA PRO A 239 24.87 13.46 25.78
C PRO A 239 23.66 13.54 26.72
N ASN A 240 23.50 12.52 27.56
CA ASN A 240 22.47 12.42 28.59
C ASN A 240 21.03 12.71 28.10
N ARG A 241 20.63 12.11 26.97
CA ARG A 241 19.30 12.33 26.38
C ARG A 241 18.72 11.03 25.84
N GLN A 242 17.40 10.88 25.98
CA GLN A 242 16.62 9.81 25.37
C GLN A 242 16.26 10.15 23.93
N TYR A 243 16.49 9.23 23.02
CA TYR A 243 16.19 9.38 21.60
C TYR A 243 15.36 8.20 21.09
N GLN A 244 14.41 8.52 20.21
CA GLN A 244 13.55 7.55 19.56
C GLN A 244 13.49 7.78 18.05
N ILE A 245 13.40 6.68 17.30
CA ILE A 245 13.08 6.71 15.87
C ILE A 245 12.40 5.41 15.48
N VAL A 246 11.39 5.47 14.62
CA VAL A 246 10.69 4.29 14.11
C VAL A 246 11.18 3.99 12.70
N LEU A 247 11.58 2.75 12.46
CA LEU A 247 11.72 2.22 11.10
C LEU A 247 10.31 1.93 10.59
N GLY A 248 9.85 2.74 9.65
CA GLY A 248 8.47 2.71 9.16
C GLY A 248 8.24 1.72 8.03
N GLU A 249 6.98 1.64 7.60
CA GLU A 249 6.53 0.70 6.57
C GLU A 249 6.97 1.03 5.13
N GLY A 250 7.74 2.10 4.94
CA GLY A 250 8.46 2.36 3.69
C GLY A 250 9.57 1.34 3.46
N PHE A 251 10.12 0.73 4.52
CA PHE A 251 10.96 -0.47 4.40
C PHE A 251 10.10 -1.67 3.99
N ARG A 252 10.57 -2.43 2.99
CA ARG A 252 9.89 -3.62 2.46
C ARG A 252 10.86 -4.65 1.93
N ASP A 253 10.45 -5.92 1.87
CA ASP A 253 11.25 -6.98 1.24
C ASP A 253 11.19 -6.91 -0.29
N LEU A 254 11.91 -7.82 -0.95
CA LEU A 254 11.97 -7.93 -2.41
C LEU A 254 10.63 -8.27 -3.06
N ASN A 255 9.66 -8.79 -2.30
CA ASN A 255 8.29 -9.05 -2.76
C ASN A 255 7.36 -7.87 -2.47
N GLY A 256 7.88 -6.76 -1.95
CA GLY A 256 7.11 -5.57 -1.61
C GLY A 256 6.31 -5.68 -0.31
N VAL A 257 6.52 -6.71 0.51
CA VAL A 257 5.86 -6.85 1.82
C VAL A 257 6.48 -5.87 2.80
N ARG A 258 5.67 -4.99 3.40
CA ARG A 258 6.14 -3.95 4.31
C ARG A 258 6.57 -4.51 5.67
N ILE A 259 7.67 -3.98 6.21
CA ILE A 259 8.21 -4.36 7.53
C ILE A 259 7.16 -4.13 8.63
N LYS A 260 7.20 -4.88 9.73
CA LYS A 260 6.53 -4.44 10.96
C LYS A 260 7.29 -3.23 11.53
N PRO A 261 6.62 -2.09 11.80
CA PRO A 261 7.29 -0.93 12.35
C PRO A 261 8.10 -1.27 13.60
N TYR A 262 9.31 -0.74 13.68
CA TYR A 262 10.23 -1.06 14.77
C TYR A 262 10.77 0.22 15.41
N LEU A 263 10.55 0.36 16.72
CA LEU A 263 11.04 1.49 17.50
C LEU A 263 12.48 1.21 17.97
N ILE A 264 13.41 2.05 17.55
CA ILE A 264 14.71 2.18 18.21
C ILE A 264 14.54 3.19 19.34
N ASP A 265 14.78 2.76 20.57
CA ASP A 265 14.79 3.62 21.76
C ASP A 265 16.17 3.58 22.41
N PHE A 266 16.88 4.71 22.41
CA PHE A 266 18.30 4.79 22.76
C PHE A 266 18.57 5.97 23.68
N LYS A 267 19.25 5.70 24.80
CA LYS A 267 19.73 6.72 25.73
C LYS A 267 21.22 6.93 25.55
N THR A 268 21.63 8.17 25.31
CA THR A 268 23.06 8.52 25.34
C THR A 268 23.58 8.54 26.78
N GLY A 269 24.80 8.05 26.98
CA GLY A 269 25.49 8.11 28.26
C GLY A 269 25.94 9.53 28.63
N GLU A 270 26.49 9.64 29.84
CA GLU A 270 27.35 10.78 30.20
C GLU A 270 28.64 10.72 29.35
N LYS A 271 29.30 11.87 29.23
CA LYS A 271 30.56 11.98 28.48
C LYS A 271 31.66 11.11 29.08
#